data_AF-A0A550GC95-F1
#
_entry.id   AF-A0A550GC95-F1
#
_cell.length_a   1.000
_cell.length_b   1.000
_cell.length_c   1.000
_cell.angle_alpha   90.00
_cell.angle_beta   90.00
_cell.angle_gamma   90.00
#
_symmetry.space_group_name_H-M   'P 1'
#
loop_
_entity.id
_entity.type
_entity.pdbx_description
1 polymer ?
#
loop_
_entity_poly.entity_id
_entity_poly.type
_entity_poly.pdbx_seq_one_letter_code
_entity_poly.pdbx_strand_id
1 'polypeptide(L)'
;MTLAETSLIIQSVIFVLFLASMTLRMKSKYRVHVTTLLMAIIGMLSFFAWWIYEIAPTFDSYLPTVLSPLLHLVNWLAHEFLGVSTLILGIWTINLWRLDSSEFEVRSKKTWRLTTISWVLAYVVGLLLFITLNTDII
;
A
#
# COMPACT_ATOMS: atom_id res chain seq x y z
N MET A 1 -4.56 -19.29 11.30
CA MET A 1 -4.17 -18.02 10.67
C MET A 1 -5.19 -16.98 11.08
N THR A 2 -4.78 -15.91 11.74
CA THR A 2 -5.65 -14.82 12.17
C THR A 2 -5.95 -13.86 11.02
N LEU A 3 -6.95 -13.00 11.18
CA LEU A 3 -7.25 -11.93 10.21
C LEU A 3 -6.04 -11.00 10.03
N ALA A 4 -5.34 -10.68 11.11
CA ALA A 4 -4.15 -9.84 11.09
C ALA A 4 -2.99 -10.50 10.32
N GLU A 5 -2.73 -11.79 10.57
CA GLU A 5 -1.70 -12.55 9.83
C GLU A 5 -2.03 -12.63 8.34
N THR A 6 -3.29 -12.91 8.01
CA THR A 6 -3.78 -12.97 6.63
C THR A 6 -3.59 -11.62 5.93
N SER A 7 -3.95 -10.53 6.61
CA SER A 7 -3.78 -9.15 6.15
C SER A 7 -2.31 -8.84 5.85
N LEU A 8 -1.41 -9.13 6.79
CA LEU A 8 0.03 -8.90 6.62
C LEU A 8 0.61 -9.67 5.43
N ILE A 9 0.20 -10.93 5.25
CA ILE A 9 0.65 -11.77 4.12
C ILE A 9 0.20 -11.17 2.80
N ILE A 10 -1.08 -10.81 2.67
CA ILE A 10 -1.63 -10.22 1.43
C ILE A 10 -0.93 -8.89 1.12
N GLN A 11 -0.79 -8.00 2.10
CA GLN A 11 -0.11 -6.72 1.93
C GLN A 11 1.37 -6.92 1.52
N SER A 12 2.05 -7.92 2.09
CA SER A 12 3.42 -8.25 1.73
C SER A 12 3.54 -8.74 0.28
N VAL A 13 2.60 -9.55 -0.19
CA VAL A 13 2.54 -9.99 -1.60
C VAL A 13 2.32 -8.80 -2.54
N ILE A 14 1.38 -7.90 -2.21
CA ILE A 14 1.11 -6.69 -2.99
C ILE A 14 2.35 -5.77 -3.00
N PHE A 15 3.02 -5.62 -1.86
CA PHE A 15 4.24 -4.82 -1.74
C PHE A 15 5.40 -5.39 -2.57
N VAL A 16 5.60 -6.71 -2.57
CA VAL A 16 6.58 -7.36 -3.45
C VAL A 16 6.25 -7.12 -4.92
N LEU A 17 4.97 -7.21 -5.30
CA LEU A 17 4.52 -6.91 -6.67
C LEU A 17 4.81 -5.45 -7.06
N PHE A 18 4.61 -4.52 -6.13
CA PHE A 18 4.96 -3.11 -6.28
C PHE A 18 6.48 -2.92 -6.50
N LEU A 19 7.33 -3.54 -5.68
CA LEU A 19 8.79 -3.46 -5.82
C LEU A 19 9.28 -4.09 -7.14
N ALA A 20 8.67 -5.21 -7.56
CA ALA A 20 8.92 -5.81 -8.86
C ALA A 20 8.56 -4.83 -9.99
N SER A 21 7.44 -4.12 -9.89
CA SER A 21 7.07 -3.07 -10.82
C SER A 21 8.10 -1.93 -10.87
N MET A 22 8.59 -1.45 -9.72
CA MET A 22 9.63 -0.40 -9.70
C MET A 22 10.94 -0.88 -10.33
N THR A 23 11.32 -2.13 -10.11
CA THR A 23 12.50 -2.75 -10.74
C THR A 23 12.36 -2.80 -12.27
N LEU A 24 11.15 -3.10 -12.78
CA LEU A 24 10.86 -3.07 -14.21
C LEU A 24 11.00 -1.66 -14.79
N ARG A 25 10.56 -0.64 -14.05
CA ARG A 25 10.76 0.76 -14.43
C ARG A 25 12.24 1.11 -14.54
N MET A 26 13.06 0.71 -13.57
CA MET A 26 14.51 0.95 -13.58
C MET A 26 15.21 0.28 -14.76
N LYS A 27 14.66 -0.81 -15.28
CA LYS A 27 15.11 -1.52 -16.49
C LYS A 27 14.48 -0.97 -17.77
N SER A 28 13.81 0.19 -17.72
CA SER A 28 13.10 0.83 -18.83
C SER A 28 12.01 -0.04 -19.48
N LYS A 29 11.53 -1.08 -18.77
CA LYS A 29 10.45 -1.97 -19.25
C LYS A 29 9.09 -1.37 -18.91
N TYR A 30 8.78 -0.19 -19.45
CA TYR A 30 7.64 0.64 -19.03
C TYR A 30 6.27 -0.03 -19.19
N ARG A 31 6.04 -0.75 -20.30
CA ARG A 31 4.77 -1.48 -20.49
C ARG A 31 4.54 -2.52 -19.40
N VAL A 32 5.55 -3.33 -19.11
CA VAL A 32 5.45 -4.37 -18.06
C VAL A 32 5.33 -3.73 -16.69
N HIS A 33 6.13 -2.69 -16.41
CA HIS A 33 6.05 -1.89 -15.18
C HIS A 33 4.62 -1.40 -14.90
N VAL A 34 3.97 -0.76 -15.88
CA VAL A 34 2.61 -0.22 -15.71
C VAL A 34 1.59 -1.33 -15.53
N THR A 35 1.69 -2.44 -16.28
CA THR A 35 0.80 -3.60 -16.05
C THR A 35 0.98 -4.21 -14.66
N THR A 36 2.21 -4.32 -14.17
CA THR A 36 2.50 -4.84 -12.83
C THR A 36 2.03 -3.88 -11.74
N LEU A 37 2.19 -2.57 -11.94
CA LEU A 37 1.69 -1.55 -11.02
C LEU A 37 0.16 -1.58 -10.96
N LEU A 38 -0.51 -1.74 -12.10
CA LEU A 38 -1.96 -1.86 -12.18
C LEU A 38 -2.46 -3.09 -11.40
N MET A 39 -1.80 -4.24 -11.55
CA MET A 39 -2.14 -5.43 -10.76
C MET A 39 -1.98 -5.19 -9.25
N ALA A 40 -0.92 -4.50 -8.81
CA ALA A 40 -0.73 -4.15 -7.40
C ALA A 40 -1.84 -3.22 -6.89
N ILE A 41 -2.24 -2.21 -7.67
CA ILE A 41 -3.33 -1.29 -7.30
C ILE A 41 -4.67 -2.01 -7.24
N ILE A 42 -4.98 -2.86 -8.22
CA ILE A 42 -6.22 -3.67 -8.21
C ILE A 42 -6.22 -4.58 -6.98
N GLY A 43 -5.11 -5.27 -6.71
CA GLY A 43 -4.97 -6.10 -5.51
C GLY A 43 -5.19 -5.32 -4.21
N MET A 44 -4.64 -4.10 -4.12
CA MET A 44 -4.83 -3.23 -2.96
C MET A 44 -6.28 -2.76 -2.81
N LEU A 45 -6.96 -2.40 -3.90
CA LEU A 45 -8.37 -2.01 -3.87
C LEU A 45 -9.29 -3.18 -3.49
N SER A 46 -9.03 -4.37 -4.05
CA SER A 46 -9.75 -5.59 -3.68
C SER A 46 -9.53 -5.95 -2.21
N PHE A 47 -8.30 -5.83 -1.73
CA PHE A 47 -7.96 -6.04 -0.33
C PHE A 47 -8.67 -5.03 0.58
N PHE A 48 -8.69 -3.75 0.22
CA PHE A 48 -9.39 -2.72 0.98
C PHE A 48 -10.90 -2.96 1.03
N ALA A 49 -11.51 -3.36 -0.08
CA ALA A 49 -12.92 -3.74 -0.13
C ALA A 49 -13.24 -4.95 0.76
N TRP A 50 -12.38 -5.96 0.74
CA TRP A 50 -12.50 -7.11 1.64
C TRP A 50 -12.33 -6.71 3.11
N TRP A 51 -11.34 -5.88 3.43
CA TRP A 51 -11.12 -5.39 4.79
C TRP A 51 -12.34 -4.62 5.33
N ILE A 52 -12.94 -3.74 4.52
CA ILE A 52 -14.18 -3.04 4.89
C ILE A 52 -15.30 -4.05 5.17
N TYR A 53 -15.46 -5.07 4.31
CA TYR A 53 -16.50 -6.08 4.48
C TYR A 53 -16.36 -6.87 5.80
N GLU A 54 -15.13 -7.25 6.16
CA GLU A 54 -14.84 -8.01 7.38
C GLU A 54 -14.93 -7.15 8.67
N ILE A 55 -14.46 -5.89 8.59
CA ILE A 55 -14.35 -5.01 9.76
C ILE A 55 -15.65 -4.24 10.03
N ALA A 56 -16.43 -3.87 9.02
CA ALA A 56 -17.65 -3.09 9.21
C ALA A 56 -18.63 -3.69 10.24
N PRO A 57 -18.85 -5.02 10.30
CA PRO A 57 -19.73 -5.62 11.31
C PRO A 57 -19.15 -5.61 12.74
N THR A 58 -17.83 -5.48 12.88
CA THR A 58 -17.10 -5.58 14.16
C THR A 58 -16.39 -4.27 14.53
N PHE A 59 -16.71 -3.18 13.85
CA PHE A 59 -15.98 -1.92 14.00
C PHE A 59 -16.07 -1.38 15.44
N ASP A 60 -17.24 -1.48 16.06
CA ASP A 60 -17.46 -0.99 17.43
C ASP A 60 -16.62 -1.73 18.48
N SER A 61 -16.33 -3.02 18.28
CA SER A 61 -15.48 -3.81 19.18
C SER A 61 -13.99 -3.66 18.87
N TYR A 62 -13.65 -3.26 17.64
CA TYR A 62 -12.27 -3.02 17.20
C TYR A 62 -11.76 -1.63 17.64
N LEU A 63 -12.67 -0.65 17.72
CA LEU A 63 -12.35 0.75 17.99
C LEU A 63 -11.56 0.97 19.31
N PRO A 64 -11.89 0.36 20.45
CA PRO A 64 -11.16 0.59 21.70
C PRO A 64 -9.68 0.14 21.63
N THR A 65 -9.41 -0.95 20.94
CA THR A 65 -8.06 -1.53 20.77
C THR A 65 -7.15 -0.65 19.90
N VAL A 66 -7.73 0.03 18.91
CA VAL A 66 -7.03 0.97 18.03
C VAL A 66 -6.89 2.35 18.66
N LEU A 67 -7.91 2.84 19.36
CA LEU A 67 -7.93 4.19 19.93
C LEU A 67 -7.12 4.32 21.23
N SER A 68 -6.80 3.21 21.90
CA SER A 68 -6.06 3.22 23.17
C SER A 68 -5.09 2.04 23.23
N PRO A 69 -3.76 2.26 23.33
CA PRO A 69 -3.06 3.52 23.64
C PRO A 69 -2.92 4.51 22.47
N LEU A 70 -2.57 5.78 22.76
CA LEU A 70 -2.32 6.85 21.77
C LEU A 70 -1.38 6.43 20.63
N LEU A 71 -0.40 5.58 20.94
CA LEU A 71 0.53 5.03 19.96
C LEU A 71 -0.18 4.24 18.85
N HIS A 72 -1.18 3.42 19.20
CA HIS A 72 -1.95 2.65 18.22
C HIS A 72 -2.77 3.57 17.30
N LEU A 73 -3.36 4.62 17.87
CA LEU A 73 -4.12 5.60 17.11
C LEU A 73 -3.22 6.33 16.10
N VAL A 74 -2.05 6.80 16.55
CA VAL A 74 -1.10 7.51 15.67
C VAL A 74 -0.59 6.59 14.57
N ASN A 75 -0.23 5.34 14.90
CA ASN A 75 0.22 4.36 13.90
C ASN A 75 -0.88 4.03 12.89
N TRP A 76 -2.12 3.84 13.35
CA TRP A 76 -3.26 3.58 12.48
C TRP A 76 -3.53 4.76 11.54
N LEU A 77 -3.61 5.99 12.05
CA LEU A 77 -3.83 7.18 11.22
C LEU A 77 -2.69 7.39 10.21
N ALA A 78 -1.45 7.18 10.63
CA ALA A 78 -0.30 7.27 9.74
C ALA A 78 -0.36 6.20 8.63
N HIS A 79 -0.72 4.97 8.97
CA HIS A 79 -0.90 3.88 8.01
C HIS A 79 -1.97 4.20 6.98
N GLU A 80 -3.16 4.63 7.42
CA GLU A 80 -4.27 4.95 6.53
C GLU A 80 -3.95 6.14 5.62
N PHE A 81 -3.36 7.20 6.17
CA PHE A 81 -2.98 8.38 5.39
C PHE A 81 -1.94 8.03 4.31
N LEU A 82 -0.92 7.25 4.66
CA LEU A 82 0.08 6.78 3.71
C LEU A 82 -0.55 5.84 2.68
N GLY A 83 -1.40 4.90 3.11
CA GLY A 83 -2.14 3.99 2.23
C GLY A 83 -2.95 4.71 1.16
N VAL A 84 -3.77 5.70 1.55
CA VAL A 84 -4.54 6.50 0.59
C VAL A 84 -3.61 7.27 -0.35
N SER A 85 -2.55 7.88 0.18
CA SER A 85 -1.56 8.61 -0.63
C SER A 85 -0.88 7.70 -1.66
N THR A 86 -0.57 6.46 -1.29
CA THR A 86 0.05 5.46 -2.18
C THR A 86 -0.83 5.06 -3.34
N LEU A 87 -2.14 4.92 -3.10
CA LEU A 87 -3.14 4.63 -4.13
C LEU A 87 -3.25 5.80 -5.11
N ILE A 88 -3.40 7.02 -4.61
CA ILE A 88 -3.51 8.23 -5.45
C ILE A 88 -2.28 8.37 -6.34
N LEU A 89 -1.08 8.27 -5.76
CA LEU A 89 0.18 8.38 -6.50
C LEU A 89 0.39 7.23 -7.49
N GLY A 90 -0.04 6.01 -7.13
CA GLY A 90 -0.03 4.85 -8.03
C GLY A 90 -0.92 5.07 -9.25
N ILE A 91 -2.18 5.46 -9.03
CA ILE A 91 -3.14 5.77 -10.10
C ILE A 91 -2.62 6.92 -10.97
N TRP A 92 -2.09 7.98 -10.35
CA TRP A 92 -1.49 9.08 -11.08
C TRP A 92 -0.32 8.64 -11.96
N THR A 93 0.54 7.74 -11.46
CA THR A 93 1.65 7.18 -12.23
C THR A 93 1.16 6.42 -13.46
N ILE A 94 0.07 5.65 -13.32
CA ILE A 94 -0.57 4.95 -14.44
C ILE A 94 -1.19 5.94 -15.43
N ASN A 95 -1.86 6.99 -14.96
CA ASN A 95 -2.49 7.99 -15.83
C ASN A 95 -1.47 8.81 -16.65
N LEU A 96 -0.25 8.95 -16.16
CA LEU A 96 0.83 9.58 -16.93
C LEU A 96 1.32 8.70 -18.09
N TRP A 97 0.99 7.40 -18.07
CA TRP A 97 1.40 6.48 -19.12
C TRP A 97 0.56 6.66 -20.38
N ARG A 98 1.26 6.83 -21.50
CA ARG A 98 0.72 6.72 -22.85
C ARG A 98 1.53 5.67 -23.58
N LEU A 99 0.85 4.79 -24.32
CA LEU A 99 1.50 3.83 -25.21
C LEU A 99 2.45 4.59 -26.14
N ASP A 100 3.69 4.12 -26.22
CA ASP A 100 4.75 4.63 -27.10
C ASP A 100 5.19 6.09 -26.86
N SER A 101 4.93 6.64 -25.67
CA SER A 101 5.42 7.98 -25.32
C SER A 101 6.85 7.94 -24.77
N SER A 102 7.78 8.55 -25.50
CA SER A 102 9.15 8.83 -25.03
C SER A 102 9.19 9.78 -23.82
N GLU A 103 8.11 10.53 -23.57
CA GLU A 103 8.01 11.49 -22.47
C GLU A 103 7.64 10.84 -21.12
N PHE A 104 7.21 9.57 -21.11
CA PHE A 104 6.72 8.91 -19.90
C PHE A 104 7.76 8.91 -18.78
N GLU A 105 9.03 8.64 -19.10
CA GLU A 105 10.11 8.62 -18.12
C GLU A 105 10.28 9.96 -17.41
N VAL A 106 10.29 11.05 -18.19
CA VAL A 106 10.49 12.42 -17.69
C VAL A 106 9.30 12.88 -16.87
N ARG A 107 8.08 12.69 -17.39
CA ARG A 107 6.83 13.10 -16.73
C ARG A 107 6.58 12.32 -15.44
N SER A 108 6.87 11.02 -15.43
CA SER A 108 6.69 10.18 -14.24
C SER A 108 7.78 10.38 -13.19
N LYS A 109 8.92 11.04 -13.50
CA LYS A 109 10.14 11.06 -12.67
C LYS A 109 9.90 11.47 -11.21
N LYS A 110 9.08 12.50 -10.99
CA LYS A 110 8.74 12.96 -9.64
C LYS A 110 7.74 12.01 -8.99
N THR A 111 6.70 11.64 -9.73
CA THR A 111 5.62 10.79 -9.22
C THR A 111 6.13 9.43 -8.77
N TRP A 112 6.92 8.70 -9.58
CA TRP A 112 7.36 7.35 -9.19
C TRP A 112 8.22 7.35 -7.92
N ARG A 113 9.03 8.40 -7.69
CA ARG A 113 9.83 8.55 -6.46
C ARG A 113 8.92 8.71 -5.25
N LEU A 114 7.94 9.62 -5.36
CA LEU A 114 6.95 9.84 -4.31
C LEU A 114 6.12 8.56 -4.07
N THR A 115 5.65 7.90 -5.13
CA THR A 115 4.96 6.61 -5.03
C THR A 115 5.82 5.60 -4.28
N THR A 116 7.09 5.43 -4.65
CA THR A 116 7.99 4.48 -3.99
C THR A 116 8.19 4.79 -2.52
N ILE A 117 8.49 6.05 -2.18
CA ILE A 117 8.70 6.46 -0.79
C ILE A 117 7.42 6.23 0.02
N SER A 118 6.26 6.65 -0.49
CA SER A 118 4.99 6.47 0.20
C SER A 118 4.65 4.99 0.40
N TRP A 119 4.88 4.13 -0.60
CA TRP A 119 4.58 2.69 -0.51
C TRP A 119 5.48 2.00 0.52
N VAL A 120 6.77 2.34 0.54
CA VAL A 120 7.72 1.81 1.53
C VAL A 120 7.33 2.27 2.93
N LEU A 121 7.04 3.56 3.12
CA LEU A 121 6.62 4.08 4.42
C LEU A 121 5.30 3.46 4.89
N ALA A 122 4.30 3.34 4.00
CA ALA A 122 3.03 2.69 4.31
C ALA A 122 3.26 1.26 4.80
N TYR A 123 4.06 0.47 4.08
CA TYR A 123 4.36 -0.90 4.45
C TYR A 123 5.09 -1.01 5.79
N VAL A 124 6.10 -0.14 6.03
CA VAL A 124 6.82 -0.12 7.32
C VAL A 124 5.89 0.22 8.47
N VAL A 125 5.04 1.25 8.33
CA VAL A 125 4.08 1.63 9.38
C VAL A 125 3.04 0.53 9.59
N GLY A 126 2.56 -0.14 8.54
CA GLY A 126 1.64 -1.27 8.64
C GLY A 126 2.25 -2.47 9.36
N LEU A 127 3.52 -2.77 9.08
CA LEU A 127 4.27 -3.81 9.79
C LEU A 127 4.46 -3.46 11.27
N LEU A 128 4.81 -2.21 11.60
CA LEU A 128 4.90 -1.75 12.98
C LEU A 128 3.55 -1.86 13.70
N LEU A 129 2.45 -1.49 13.04
CA LEU A 129 1.10 -1.63 13.57
C LEU A 129 0.76 -3.09 13.87
N PHE A 130 1.10 -4.01 12.96
CA PHE A 130 0.92 -5.45 13.18
C PHE A 130 1.69 -5.92 14.42
N ILE A 131 2.97 -5.55 14.54
CA ILE A 131 3.83 -5.93 15.68
C ILE A 131 3.25 -5.39 16.99
N THR A 132 2.90 -4.09 17.05
CA THR A 132 2.35 -3.49 18.28
C THR A 132 1.01 -4.08 18.70
N LEU A 133 0.19 -4.54 17.76
CA LEU A 133 -1.14 -5.07 18.07
C LEU A 133 -1.16 -6.58 18.33
N ASN A 134 -0.16 -7.33 17.87
CA ASN A 134 -0.19 -8.80 17.86
C ASN A 134 1.02 -9.46 18.53
N THR A 135 1.96 -8.69 19.07
CA THR A 135 3.12 -9.23 19.79
C THR A 135 3.33 -8.47 21.10
N ASP A 136 3.72 -9.18 22.15
CA ASP A 136 4.00 -8.62 23.49
C ASP A 136 5.36 -7.87 23.54
N ILE A 137 5.88 -7.42 22.40
CA ILE A 137 7.24 -6.88 22.27
C ILE A 137 7.32 -5.40 22.70
N ILE A 138 6.19 -4.73 22.89
CA ILE A 138 6.10 -3.31 23.28
C ILE A 138 4.99 -3.10 24.31
#